data_AF-A0A8J2XIH7-F1
#
_entry.id   AF-A0A8J2XIH7-F1
#
_cell.length_a   1.000
_cell.length_b   1.000
_cell.length_c   1.000
_cell.angle_alpha   90.00
_cell.angle_beta   90.00
_cell.angle_gamma   90.00
#
_symmetry.space_group_name_H-M   'P 1'
#
loop_
_entity.id
_entity.type
_entity.pdbx_description
1 polymer ?
#
loop_
_entity_poly.entity_id
_entity_poly.type
_entity_poly.pdbx_seq_one_letter_code
_entity_poly.pdbx_strand_id
1 'polypeptide(L)'
;MWLDVLVVTSFAYNGLIIFFLSVLDMETVLKKYLKPKKLFYFIVFVVFLTGFGMYLGRFLRYNSWEIIQNPFNLFSDVFDIILNPNQHIEAWIFTLTFGAFLSIGFWMFKAFLKMKY
;
A
#
# COMPACT_ATOMS: atom_id res chain seq x y z
N MET A 1 -3.68 -10.78 26.44
CA MET A 1 -4.77 -10.28 25.58
C MET A 1 -4.80 -8.75 25.51
N TRP A 2 -5.05 -8.02 26.60
CA TRP A 2 -5.11 -6.53 26.52
C TRP A 2 -3.79 -5.88 26.10
N LEU A 3 -2.65 -6.40 26.59
CA LEU A 3 -1.32 -5.92 26.21
C LEU A 3 -1.01 -6.22 24.74
N ASP A 4 -1.34 -7.41 24.25
CA ASP A 4 -1.07 -7.82 22.86
C ASP A 4 -1.84 -6.93 21.87
N VAL A 5 -3.10 -6.64 22.16
CA VAL A 5 -3.92 -5.71 21.37
C VAL A 5 -3.30 -4.32 21.40
N LEU A 6 -2.91 -3.81 22.57
CA LEU A 6 -2.25 -2.51 22.69
C LEU A 6 -0.97 -2.43 21.88
N VAL A 7 -0.11 -3.44 21.96
CA VAL A 7 1.18 -3.48 21.26
C VAL A 7 0.97 -3.55 19.74
N VAL A 8 0.14 -4.49 19.26
CA VAL A 8 -0.12 -4.66 17.82
C VAL A 8 -0.76 -3.42 17.22
N THR A 9 -1.76 -2.84 17.90
CA THR A 9 -2.41 -1.60 17.43
C THR A 9 -1.46 -0.42 17.45
N SER A 10 -0.58 -0.32 18.46
CA SER A 10 0.45 0.72 18.50
C SER A 10 1.40 0.63 17.30
N PHE A 11 1.90 -0.56 16.98
CA PHE A 11 2.76 -0.75 15.81
C PHE A 11 2.02 -0.48 14.49
N ALA A 12 0.78 -0.96 14.36
CA ALA A 12 -0.04 -0.73 13.18
C ALA A 12 -0.31 0.77 12.96
N TYR A 13 -0.65 1.50 14.03
CA TYR A 13 -0.92 2.93 13.97
C TYR A 13 0.33 3.75 13.62
N ASN A 14 1.47 3.45 14.27
CA ASN A 14 2.73 4.12 13.95
C ASN A 14 3.16 3.84 12.50
N GLY A 15 3.08 2.59 12.04
CA GLY A 15 3.38 2.23 10.66
C GLY A 15 2.49 2.96 9.66
N LEU A 16 1.19 3.10 9.96
CA LEU A 16 0.25 3.82 9.11
C LEU A 16 0.57 5.31 9.01
N ILE A 17 0.90 5.97 10.13
CA ILE A 17 1.30 7.39 10.12
C ILE A 17 2.57 7.58 9.29
N ILE A 18 3.59 6.75 9.53
CA ILE A 18 4.88 6.83 8.81
C ILE A 18 4.65 6.63 7.31
N PHE A 19 3.77 5.69 6.93
CA PHE A 19 3.36 5.50 5.54
C PHE A 19 2.76 6.79 4.95
N PHE A 20 1.80 7.43 5.63
CA PHE A 20 1.19 8.66 5.11
C PHE A 20 2.18 9.82 4.99
N LEU A 21 3.07 9.99 5.97
CA LEU A 21 4.14 10.99 5.92
C LEU A 21 5.07 10.73 4.73
N SER A 22 5.48 9.48 4.51
CA SER A 22 6.33 9.10 3.38
C SER A 22 5.66 9.40 2.03
N VAL A 23 4.36 9.13 1.89
CA VAL A 23 3.62 9.47 0.65
C VAL A 23 3.54 10.99 0.45
N LEU A 24 3.38 11.79 1.51
CA LEU A 24 3.41 13.26 1.42
C LEU A 24 4.77 13.79 0.99
N ASP A 25 5.85 13.24 1.53
CA ASP A 25 7.22 13.60 1.15
C ASP A 25 7.45 13.30 -0.33
N MET A 26 7.09 12.09 -0.78
CA MET A 26 7.19 11.69 -2.18
C MET A 26 6.30 12.54 -3.09
N GLU A 27 5.09 12.89 -2.66
CA GLU A 27 4.22 13.83 -3.38
C GLU A 27 4.93 15.18 -3.57
N THR A 28 5.57 15.71 -2.52
CA THR A 28 6.25 17.00 -2.54
C THR A 28 7.47 17.01 -3.47
N VAL A 29 8.22 15.91 -3.50
CA VAL A 29 9.33 15.73 -4.45
C VAL A 29 8.80 15.64 -5.88
N LEU A 30 7.78 14.82 -6.12
CA LEU A 30 7.24 14.57 -7.46
C LEU A 30 6.47 15.75 -8.06
N LYS A 31 5.91 16.65 -7.23
CA LYS A 31 5.31 17.92 -7.68
C LYS A 31 6.23 18.76 -8.55
N LYS A 32 7.54 18.66 -8.35
CA LYS A 32 8.55 19.40 -9.13
C LYS A 32 8.66 18.89 -10.58
N TYR A 33 8.27 17.64 -10.84
CA TYR A 33 8.47 16.95 -12.11
C TYR A 33 7.14 16.58 -12.82
N LEU A 34 6.05 16.41 -12.08
CA LEU A 34 4.77 15.93 -12.60
C LEU A 34 3.67 16.99 -12.51
N LYS A 35 2.81 17.03 -13.55
CA LYS A 35 1.57 17.81 -13.52
C LYS A 35 0.63 17.29 -12.41
N PRO A 36 -0.17 18.15 -11.76
CA PRO A 36 -1.03 17.77 -10.63
C PRO A 36 -1.93 16.56 -10.90
N LYS A 37 -2.54 16.48 -12.10
CA LYS A 37 -3.37 15.33 -12.50
C LYS A 37 -2.58 14.03 -12.57
N LYS A 38 -1.39 14.03 -13.19
CA LYS A 38 -0.54 12.84 -13.30
C LYS A 38 -0.06 12.38 -11.92
N LEU A 39 0.30 13.33 -11.06
CA LEU A 39 0.71 13.06 -9.70
C LEU A 39 -0.39 12.41 -8.87
N PHE A 40 -1.63 12.90 -8.98
CA PHE A 40 -2.79 12.29 -8.31
C PHE A 40 -2.95 10.81 -8.69
N TYR A 41 -3.00 10.51 -10.00
CA TYR A 41 -3.13 9.12 -10.45
C TYR A 41 -1.94 8.26 -10.05
N PHE A 42 -0.73 8.81 -10.07
CA PHE A 42 0.47 8.10 -9.63
C PHE A 42 0.42 7.73 -8.15
N ILE A 43 0.02 8.65 -7.27
CA ILE A 43 -0.11 8.39 -5.84
C ILE A 43 -1.17 7.33 -5.59
N VAL A 44 -2.36 7.46 -6.20
CA VAL A 44 -3.43 6.46 -6.07
C VAL A 44 -2.91 5.10 -6.53
N PHE A 45 -2.26 5.03 -7.69
CA PHE A 45 -1.69 3.79 -8.21
C PHE A 45 -0.69 3.14 -7.23
N VAL A 46 0.26 3.92 -6.69
CA VAL A 46 1.23 3.41 -5.70
C VAL A 46 0.53 2.93 -4.42
N VAL A 47 -0.49 3.62 -3.95
CA VAL A 47 -1.25 3.20 -2.76
C VAL A 47 -1.97 1.86 -3.00
N PHE A 48 -2.56 1.66 -4.16
CA PHE A 48 -3.16 0.36 -4.53
C PHE A 48 -2.12 -0.74 -4.71
N LEU A 49 -0.94 -0.43 -5.27
CA LEU A 49 0.18 -1.37 -5.32
C LEU A 49 0.65 -1.77 -3.92
N THR A 50 0.65 -0.85 -2.95
CA THR A 50 0.92 -1.17 -1.55
C THR A 50 -0.14 -2.13 -0.99
N GLY A 51 -1.41 -1.92 -1.33
CA GLY A 51 -2.51 -2.85 -1.04
C GLY A 51 -2.24 -4.27 -1.57
N PHE A 52 -1.79 -4.36 -2.82
CA PHE A 52 -1.41 -5.62 -3.45
C PHE A 52 -0.18 -6.25 -2.79
N GLY A 53 0.84 -5.46 -2.46
CA GLY A 53 2.03 -5.92 -1.73
C GLY A 53 1.70 -6.49 -0.35
N MET A 54 0.74 -5.89 0.37
CA MET A 54 0.22 -6.44 1.62
C MET A 54 -0.45 -7.81 1.42
N TYR A 55 -1.17 -8.02 0.31
CA TYR A 55 -1.73 -9.33 -0.03
C TYR A 55 -0.63 -10.37 -0.22
N LEU A 56 0.38 -10.05 -1.05
CA LEU A 56 1.51 -10.94 -1.31
C LEU A 56 2.24 -11.33 -0.01
N GLY A 57 2.54 -10.37 0.86
CA GLY A 57 3.21 -10.64 2.13
C GLY A 57 2.34 -11.40 3.14
N ARG A 58 1.02 -11.20 3.13
CA ARG A 58 0.11 -11.83 4.10
C ARG A 58 -0.31 -13.25 3.71
N PHE A 59 -0.68 -13.44 2.45
CA PHE A 59 -1.28 -14.70 1.97
C PHE A 59 -0.24 -15.59 1.30
N LEU A 60 0.54 -15.05 0.36
CA LEU A 60 1.62 -15.79 -0.29
C LEU A 60 2.87 -15.87 0.59
N ARG A 61 2.93 -15.06 1.67
CA ARG A 61 3.99 -15.07 2.69
C ARG A 61 5.39 -14.82 2.14
N TYR A 62 5.46 -14.06 1.05
CA TYR A 62 6.72 -13.67 0.45
C TYR A 62 7.59 -12.90 1.45
N ASN A 63 8.77 -13.44 1.71
CA ASN A 63 9.79 -12.78 2.52
C ASN A 63 10.80 -12.04 1.63
N SER A 64 11.38 -10.95 2.13
CA SER A 64 12.41 -10.19 1.38
C SER A 64 13.58 -11.06 0.91
N TRP A 65 13.91 -12.11 1.68
CA TRP A 65 14.98 -13.05 1.33
C TRP A 65 14.64 -13.94 0.13
N GLU A 66 13.39 -14.39 0.02
CA GLU A 66 12.92 -15.21 -1.12
C GLU A 66 12.87 -14.40 -2.41
N ILE A 67 12.51 -13.12 -2.31
CA ILE A 67 12.51 -12.21 -3.46
C ILE A 67 13.93 -12.07 -4.04
N ILE A 68 14.95 -12.05 -3.18
CA ILE A 68 16.35 -11.94 -3.60
C ILE A 68 16.85 -13.26 -4.17
N GLN A 69 16.50 -14.40 -3.55
CA GLN A 69 17.00 -15.71 -3.97
C GLN A 69 16.30 -16.25 -5.21
N ASN A 70 14.97 -16.07 -5.34
CA ASN A 70 14.15 -16.62 -6.41
C ASN A 70 13.11 -15.60 -6.92
N PRO A 71 13.55 -14.50 -7.55
CA PRO A 71 12.65 -13.45 -8.04
C PRO A 71 11.65 -13.96 -9.08
N PHE A 72 12.01 -14.98 -9.87
CA PHE A 72 11.14 -15.51 -10.93
C PHE A 72 9.83 -16.11 -10.41
N ASN A 73 9.84 -16.74 -9.23
CA ASN A 73 8.63 -17.31 -8.65
C ASN A 73 7.63 -16.21 -8.27
N LEU A 74 8.12 -15.10 -7.69
CA LEU A 74 7.30 -13.94 -7.38
C LEU A 74 6.64 -13.37 -8.64
N PHE A 75 7.41 -13.19 -9.71
CA PHE A 75 6.85 -12.68 -10.97
C PHE A 75 5.82 -13.63 -11.55
N SER A 76 6.09 -14.94 -11.54
CA SER A 76 5.14 -15.96 -12.02
C SER A 76 3.80 -15.86 -11.29
N ASP A 77 3.82 -15.79 -9.95
CA ASP A 77 2.59 -15.69 -9.15
C ASP A 77 1.86 -14.37 -9.39
N VAL A 78 2.59 -13.25 -9.50
CA VAL A 78 1.98 -11.95 -9.82
C VAL A 78 1.32 -11.98 -11.19
N PHE A 79 1.97 -12.56 -12.20
CA PHE A 79 1.38 -12.71 -13.53
C PHE A 79 0.17 -13.63 -13.51
N ASP A 80 0.20 -14.73 -12.77
CA ASP A 80 -0.95 -15.63 -12.63
C ASP A 80 -2.16 -14.91 -11.99
N ILE A 81 -1.94 -14.13 -10.93
CA ILE A 81 -2.99 -13.32 -10.28
C ILE A 81 -3.59 -12.29 -11.24
N ILE A 82 -2.77 -11.70 -12.11
CA ILE A 82 -3.20 -10.68 -13.08
C ILE A 82 -3.94 -11.32 -14.27
N LEU A 83 -3.46 -12.45 -14.79
CA LEU A 83 -4.01 -13.11 -15.97
C LEU A 83 -5.26 -13.93 -15.65
N ASN A 84 -5.37 -14.45 -14.42
CA ASN A 84 -6.50 -15.27 -13.96
C ASN A 84 -7.28 -14.61 -12.80
N PRO A 85 -7.86 -13.41 -12.98
CA PRO A 85 -8.51 -12.65 -11.91
C PRO A 85 -9.73 -13.36 -11.30
N ASN A 86 -10.41 -14.20 -12.08
CA ASN A 86 -11.54 -15.00 -11.60
C ASN A 86 -11.12 -16.07 -10.59
N GLN A 87 -9.89 -16.59 -10.71
CA GLN A 87 -9.34 -17.58 -9.78
C GLN A 87 -8.79 -16.91 -8.53
N HIS A 88 -8.31 -15.67 -8.66
CA HIS A 88 -7.66 -14.90 -7.60
C HIS A 88 -8.52 -13.74 -7.09
N ILE A 89 -9.84 -13.95 -6.99
CA ILE A 89 -10.78 -12.88 -6.61
C ILE A 89 -10.50 -12.31 -5.22
N GLU A 90 -10.02 -13.14 -4.29
CA GLU A 90 -9.62 -12.70 -2.95
C GLU A 90 -8.46 -11.71 -2.99
N ALA A 91 -7.50 -11.89 -3.89
CA ALA A 91 -6.37 -10.97 -4.09
C ALA A 91 -6.86 -9.59 -4.50
N TRP A 92 -7.79 -9.55 -5.47
CA TRP A 92 -8.37 -8.32 -5.97
C TRP A 92 -9.26 -7.63 -4.94
N ILE A 93 -10.14 -8.36 -4.25
CA ILE A 93 -10.98 -7.80 -3.18
C ILE A 93 -10.10 -7.23 -2.07
N PHE A 94 -9.08 -7.96 -1.63
CA PHE A 94 -8.16 -7.47 -0.60
C PHE A 94 -7.43 -6.21 -1.05
N THR A 95 -6.87 -6.22 -2.26
CA THR A 95 -6.13 -5.09 -2.83
C THR A 95 -7.01 -3.86 -2.96
N LEU A 96 -8.25 -4.02 -3.46
CA LEU A 96 -9.17 -2.91 -3.66
C LEU A 96 -9.66 -2.34 -2.32
N THR A 97 -10.00 -3.19 -1.35
CA THR A 97 -10.49 -2.76 -0.04
C THR A 97 -9.39 -2.07 0.77
N PHE A 98 -8.20 -2.66 0.88
CA PHE A 98 -7.08 -2.03 1.57
C PHE A 98 -6.52 -0.82 0.81
N GLY A 99 -6.45 -0.88 -0.52
CA GLY A 99 -6.06 0.26 -1.36
C GLY A 99 -7.01 1.45 -1.18
N ALA A 100 -8.32 1.20 -1.13
CA ALA A 100 -9.32 2.23 -0.84
C ALA A 100 -9.19 2.78 0.59
N PHE A 101 -9.05 1.90 1.59
CA PHE A 101 -8.83 2.29 2.99
C PHE A 101 -7.61 3.20 3.14
N LEU A 102 -6.46 2.80 2.59
CA LEU A 102 -5.23 3.59 2.63
C LEU A 102 -5.38 4.91 1.85
N SER A 103 -6.05 4.89 0.70
CA SER A 103 -6.26 6.10 -0.12
C SER A 103 -7.12 7.12 0.62
N ILE A 104 -8.26 6.69 1.17
CA ILE A 104 -9.15 7.56 1.96
C ILE A 104 -8.40 8.10 3.17
N GLY A 105 -7.70 7.22 3.91
CA GLY A 105 -6.89 7.60 5.07
C GLY A 105 -5.83 8.65 4.73
N PHE A 106 -5.12 8.48 3.62
CA PHE A 106 -4.13 9.45 3.15
C PHE A 106 -4.74 10.82 2.83
N TRP A 107 -5.85 10.86 2.07
CA TRP A 107 -6.50 12.13 1.73
C TRP A 107 -7.08 12.83 2.96
N MET A 108 -7.65 12.08 3.91
CA MET A 108 -8.10 12.62 5.20
C MET A 108 -6.94 13.20 6.00
N PHE A 109 -5.84 12.46 6.13
CA PHE A 109 -4.64 12.90 6.85
C PHE A 109 -4.06 14.18 6.25
N LYS A 110 -3.96 14.23 4.91
CA LYS A 110 -3.51 15.41 4.18
C LYS A 110 -4.43 16.61 4.36
N ALA A 111 -5.75 16.41 4.32
CA ALA A 111 -6.71 17.48 4.56
C ALA A 111 -6.56 18.04 5.98
N PHE A 112 -6.37 17.16 6.98
CA PHE A 112 -6.13 17.56 8.36
C PHE A 112 -4.85 18.41 8.52
N LEU A 113 -3.75 18.01 7.89
CA LEU A 113 -2.52 18.80 7.92
C LEU A 113 -2.70 20.17 7.25
N LYS A 114 -3.42 20.24 6.13
CA LYS A 114 -3.69 21.51 5.44
C LYS A 114 -4.54 22.47 6.27
N MET A 115 -5.42 21.99 7.14
CA MET A 115 -6.20 22.87 8.04
C MET A 115 -5.36 23.54 9.12
N LYS A 116 -4.17 23.00 9.42
CA LYS A 116 -3.29 23.47 10.49
C LYS A 116 -2.32 24.58 10.07
N TYR A 117 -2.25 24.89 8.78
CA TYR A 117 -1.40 25.92 8.17
C TYR A 117 -2.25 26.85 7.31
#